data_AF-A0A650A4T9-F1
#
_entry.id   AF-A0A650A4T9-F1
#
_cell.length_a   1.000
_cell.length_b   1.000
_cell.length_c   1.000
_cell.angle_alpha   90.00
_cell.angle_beta   90.00
_cell.angle_gamma   90.00
#
_symmetry.space_group_name_H-M   'P 1'
#
loop_
_entity.id
_entity.type
_entity.pdbx_description
1 polymer ?
#
loop_
_entity_poly.entity_id
_entity_poly.type
_entity_poly.pdbx_seq_one_letter_code
_entity_poly.pdbx_strand_id
1 'polypeptide(L)'
;MPRPKADFDDLRPLAFREPADVLDSDRMYTIYEVARLLQGVDPDAELDVDTENVLLDWAIPWMLKYADEFVFAEPDSDAEPGHYGLAAEE
;
A
#
# COMPACT_ATOMS: atom_id res chain seq x y z
N MET A 1 -12.21 18.71 16.00
CA MET A 1 -13.52 18.34 16.57
C MET A 1 -14.38 17.72 15.48
N PRO A 2 -15.27 16.75 15.79
CA PRO A 2 -16.15 16.12 14.80
C PRO A 2 -17.15 17.13 14.21
N ARG A 3 -17.49 16.99 12.93
CA ARG A 3 -18.46 17.82 12.21
C ARG A 3 -19.72 17.01 11.86
N PRO A 4 -20.93 17.61 11.85
CA PRO A 4 -22.14 16.96 11.37
C PRO A 4 -22.00 16.47 9.91
N LYS A 5 -22.47 15.25 9.61
CA LYS A 5 -22.49 14.70 8.24
C LYS A 5 -23.30 15.56 7.26
N ALA A 6 -24.30 16.28 7.75
CA ALA A 6 -25.14 17.18 6.95
C ALA A 6 -24.38 18.43 6.44
N ASP A 7 -23.18 18.71 6.95
CA ASP A 7 -22.34 19.81 6.47
C ASP A 7 -21.59 19.49 5.16
N PHE A 8 -21.80 18.30 4.59
CA PHE A 8 -21.08 17.80 3.43
C PHE A 8 -22.06 17.46 2.29
N ASP A 9 -21.90 18.13 1.16
CA ASP A 9 -22.77 17.96 -0.01
C ASP A 9 -22.35 16.79 -0.93
N ASP A 10 -21.09 16.35 -0.85
CA ASP A 10 -20.53 15.26 -1.67
C ASP A 10 -19.98 14.14 -0.76
N LEU A 11 -20.84 13.17 -0.48
CA LEU A 11 -20.49 11.95 0.26
C LEU A 11 -20.36 10.79 -0.71
N ARG A 12 -19.19 10.15 -0.72
CA ARG A 12 -18.90 8.97 -1.55
C ARG A 12 -18.59 7.77 -0.65
N PRO A 13 -18.85 6.54 -1.11
CA PRO A 13 -18.31 5.36 -0.45
C PRO A 13 -16.79 5.49 -0.33
N LEU A 14 -16.25 5.07 0.81
CA LEU A 14 -14.81 4.92 0.95
C LEU A 14 -14.35 3.82 -0.02
N ALA A 15 -13.59 4.19 -1.02
CA ALA A 15 -13.00 3.27 -1.99
C ALA A 15 -11.47 3.39 -1.93
N PHE A 16 -10.80 2.26 -2.00
CA PHE A 16 -9.35 2.18 -2.08
C PHE A 16 -8.95 1.90 -3.53
N ARG A 17 -7.72 2.26 -3.91
CA ARG A 17 -7.16 1.88 -5.21
C ARG A 17 -7.00 0.36 -5.28
N GLU A 18 -7.22 -0.23 -6.44
CA GLU A 18 -6.96 -1.66 -6.65
C GLU A 18 -5.44 -1.90 -6.74
N PRO A 19 -4.92 -3.06 -6.30
CA PRO A 19 -3.49 -3.37 -6.37
C PRO A 19 -2.88 -3.18 -7.77
N ALA A 20 -3.61 -3.59 -8.82
CA ALA A 20 -3.18 -3.46 -10.21
C ALA A 20 -3.04 -2.00 -10.71
N ASP A 21 -3.69 -1.04 -10.04
CA ASP A 21 -3.53 0.39 -10.34
C ASP A 21 -2.33 1.01 -9.61
N VAL A 22 -1.71 0.28 -8.67
CA VAL A 22 -0.64 0.77 -7.80
C VAL A 22 0.70 0.14 -8.15
N LEU A 23 0.71 -1.16 -8.48
CA LEU A 23 1.92 -1.94 -8.70
C LEU A 23 2.08 -2.38 -10.15
N ASP A 24 3.33 -2.53 -10.56
CA ASP A 24 3.69 -3.16 -11.82
C ASP A 24 3.60 -4.69 -11.67
N SER A 25 2.97 -5.38 -12.61
CA SER A 25 2.73 -6.84 -12.56
C SER A 25 4.02 -7.66 -12.62
N ASP A 26 5.08 -7.10 -13.20
CA ASP A 26 6.36 -7.79 -13.38
C ASP A 26 7.37 -7.46 -12.27
N ARG A 27 6.92 -6.82 -11.17
CA ARG A 27 7.78 -6.34 -10.10
C ARG A 27 7.36 -6.84 -8.72
N MET A 28 8.36 -6.87 -7.84
CA MET A 28 8.22 -7.21 -6.43
C MET A 28 8.75 -6.05 -5.60
N TYR A 29 8.07 -5.74 -4.50
CA TYR A 29 8.31 -4.54 -3.69
C TYR A 29 8.31 -4.89 -2.21
N THR A 30 9.19 -4.26 -1.44
CA THR A 30 9.08 -4.25 0.01
C THR A 30 7.80 -3.53 0.45
N ILE A 31 7.36 -3.77 1.69
CA ILE A 31 6.17 -3.10 2.23
C ILE A 31 6.32 -1.56 2.27
N TYR A 32 7.56 -1.06 2.43
CA TYR A 32 7.87 0.36 2.40
C TYR A 32 7.62 0.98 1.02
N GLU A 33 8.06 0.31 -0.04
CA GLU A 33 7.85 0.74 -1.43
C GLU A 33 6.36 0.68 -1.81
N VAL A 34 5.65 -0.38 -1.40
CA VAL A 34 4.19 -0.48 -1.56
C VAL A 34 3.49 0.71 -0.90
N ALA A 35 3.89 1.06 0.33
CA ALA A 35 3.31 2.18 1.06
C ALA A 35 3.53 3.53 0.35
N ARG A 36 4.70 3.74 -0.26
CA ARG A 36 5.01 4.93 -1.09
C ARG A 36 4.16 4.96 -2.37
N LEU A 37 4.12 3.87 -3.12
CA LEU A 37 3.32 3.75 -4.34
C LEU A 37 1.82 3.94 -4.07
N LEU A 38 1.32 3.43 -2.95
CA LEU A 38 -0.05 3.63 -2.48
C LEU A 38 -0.38 5.10 -2.15
N GLN A 39 0.62 5.96 -1.98
CA GLN A 39 0.42 7.42 -1.91
C GLN A 39 0.80 8.16 -3.21
N GLY A 40 1.23 7.44 -4.25
CA GLY A 40 1.72 8.03 -5.50
C GLY A 40 3.11 8.66 -5.37
N VAL A 41 3.88 8.20 -4.38
CA VAL A 41 5.27 8.58 -4.16
C VAL A 41 6.17 7.58 -4.88
N ASP A 42 7.31 8.07 -5.38
CA ASP A 42 8.34 7.24 -6.00
C ASP A 42 8.87 6.18 -5.01
N PRO A 43 9.04 4.92 -5.42
CA PRO A 43 9.50 3.87 -4.51
C PRO A 43 10.92 4.11 -3.99
N ASP A 44 11.77 4.85 -4.72
CA ASP A 44 13.14 5.17 -4.32
C ASP A 44 13.23 6.53 -3.55
N ALA A 45 12.09 7.14 -3.23
CA ALA A 45 12.07 8.40 -2.50
C ALA A 45 12.63 8.25 -1.07
N GLU A 46 13.60 9.10 -0.72
CA GLU A 46 14.10 9.23 0.65
C GLU A 46 13.07 10.01 1.50
N LEU A 47 12.42 9.31 2.43
CA LEU A 47 11.48 9.88 3.38
C LEU A 47 12.05 9.79 4.80
N ASP A 48 11.59 10.68 5.68
CA ASP A 48 11.87 10.52 7.11
C ASP A 48 11.03 9.38 7.71
N VAL A 49 11.53 8.84 8.83
CA VAL A 49 10.95 7.68 9.50
C VAL A 49 9.50 7.93 9.97
N ASP A 50 9.19 9.14 10.43
CA ASP A 50 7.85 9.47 10.91
C ASP A 50 6.86 9.44 9.74
N THR A 51 7.24 10.01 8.59
CA THR A 51 6.45 9.94 7.36
C THR A 51 6.27 8.50 6.89
N GLU A 52 7.33 7.69 6.84
CA GLU A 52 7.24 6.28 6.45
C GLU A 52 6.28 5.47 7.32
N ASN A 53 6.35 5.65 8.65
CA ASN A 53 5.48 4.95 9.58
C ASN A 53 4.00 5.28 9.32
N VAL A 54 3.70 6.55 9.03
CA VAL A 54 2.34 6.95 8.64
C VAL A 54 1.92 6.26 7.34
N LEU A 55 2.81 6.12 6.34
CA LEU A 55 2.45 5.42 5.11
C LEU A 55 2.19 3.93 5.34
N LEU A 56 3.02 3.28 6.17
CA LEU A 56 2.88 1.87 6.53
C LEU A 56 1.55 1.59 7.24
N ASP A 57 1.13 2.46 8.16
CA ASP A 57 -0.14 2.35 8.87
C ASP A 57 -1.35 2.30 7.92
N TRP A 58 -1.22 2.88 6.72
CA TRP A 58 -2.26 2.88 5.70
C TRP A 58 -2.11 1.70 4.74
N ALA A 59 -0.87 1.31 4.43
CA ALA A 59 -0.57 0.19 3.54
C ALA A 59 -0.98 -1.16 4.15
N ILE A 60 -0.75 -1.38 5.45
CA ILE A 60 -1.04 -2.67 6.10
C ILE A 60 -2.53 -3.04 6.00
N PRO A 61 -3.51 -2.19 6.37
CA PRO A 61 -4.92 -2.51 6.20
C PRO A 61 -5.32 -2.71 4.74
N TRP A 62 -4.70 -1.97 3.83
CA TRP A 62 -4.94 -2.09 2.39
C TRP A 62 -4.46 -3.44 1.85
N MET A 63 -3.25 -3.86 2.21
CA MET A 63 -2.71 -5.20 1.89
C MET A 63 -3.61 -6.31 2.44
N LEU A 64 -4.05 -6.19 3.70
CA LEU A 64 -4.95 -7.18 4.30
C LEU A 64 -6.31 -7.26 3.60
N LYS A 65 -6.84 -6.14 3.12
CA LYS A 65 -8.10 -6.11 2.34
C LYS A 65 -7.98 -6.89 1.03
N TYR A 66 -6.80 -6.85 0.41
CA TYR A 66 -6.51 -7.37 -0.91
C TYR A 66 -5.57 -8.58 -0.89
N ALA A 67 -5.46 -9.28 0.24
CA ALA A 67 -4.43 -10.30 0.46
C ALA A 67 -4.42 -11.40 -0.60
N ASP A 68 -5.59 -11.75 -1.14
CA ASP A 68 -5.75 -12.77 -2.18
C ASP A 68 -5.17 -12.36 -3.56
N GLU A 69 -4.87 -11.07 -3.75
CA GLU A 69 -4.29 -10.52 -5.00
C GLU A 69 -2.76 -10.39 -4.94
N PHE A 70 -2.13 -10.78 -3.82
CA PHE A 70 -0.70 -10.65 -3.62
C PHE A 70 0.00 -12.00 -3.59
N VAL A 71 1.22 -12.00 -4.12
CA VAL A 71 2.24 -13.02 -3.85
C VAL A 71 3.33 -12.44 -2.95
N PHE A 72 3.96 -13.32 -2.17
CA PHE A 72 5.02 -12.96 -1.23
C PHE A 72 6.27 -13.79 -1.51
N ALA A 73 7.41 -13.10 -1.61
CA ALA A 73 8.73 -13.70 -1.62
C ALA A 73 9.37 -13.52 -0.24
N GLU A 74 9.76 -14.65 0.36
CA GLU A 74 10.53 -14.68 1.61
C GLU A 74 11.82 -13.86 1.45
N PRO A 75 12.26 -13.17 2.52
CA PRO A 75 13.51 -12.42 2.49
C PRO A 75 14.72 -13.35 2.36
N ASP A 76 15.80 -12.85 1.74
CA ASP A 76 17.07 -13.58 1.61
C ASP A 76 17.77 -13.78 2.97
N SER A 77 17.45 -12.94 3.97
CA SER A 77 18.00 -13.01 5.31
C SER A 77 17.03 -12.46 6.38
N ASP A 78 17.24 -12.82 7.64
CA ASP A 78 16.44 -12.32 8.78
C ASP A 78 16.56 -10.79 8.99
N ALA A 79 17.50 -10.13 8.31
CA ALA A 79 17.73 -8.70 8.41
C ALA A 79 17.04 -7.88 7.30
N GLU A 80 16.44 -8.56 6.32
CA GLU A 80 15.85 -7.93 5.14
C GLU A 80 14.32 -8.16 5.11
N PRO A 81 13.54 -7.20 4.60
CA PRO A 81 12.12 -7.39 4.40
C PRO A 81 11.85 -8.36 3.24
N GLY A 82 10.77 -9.13 3.34
CA GLY A 82 10.25 -9.86 2.19
C GLY A 82 9.65 -8.91 1.15
N HIS A 83 9.39 -9.45 -0.03
CA HIS A 83 8.84 -8.67 -1.14
C HIS A 83 7.44 -9.14 -1.51
N TYR A 84 6.63 -8.22 -1.98
CA TYR A 84 5.24 -8.40 -2.37
C TYR A 84 5.06 -8.01 -3.84
N GLY A 85 4.32 -8.80 -4.59
CA GLY A 85 3.94 -8.49 -5.98
C GLY A 85 2.52 -8.93 -6.25
N LEU A 86 2.01 -8.61 -7.43
CA LEU A 86 0.68 -9.03 -7.85
C LEU A 86 0.66 -10.52 -8.15
N ALA A 87 -0.39 -11.21 -7.74
CA ALA A 87 -0.66 -12.56 -8.20
C ALA A 87 -0.93 -12.50 -9.72
N ALA A 88 -0.28 -13.39 -10.48
CA ALA A 88 -0.56 -13.52 -11.91
C ALA A 88 -2.02 -13.97 -12.09
N GLU A 89 -2.71 -13.42 -13.10
CA GLU A 89 -4.00 -13.96 -13.52
C GLU A 89 -3.80 -15.42 -13.98
N GLU A 90 -4.54 -16.37 -13.38
CA GLU A 90 -4.49 -17.80 -13.73
C GLU A 90 -4.95 -18.10 -15.18
#